data_AF-A0A3N5KM94-F1
#
_entry.id   AF-A0A3N5KM94-F1
#
_cell.length_a   1.000
_cell.length_b   1.000
_cell.length_c   1.000
_cell.angle_alpha   90.00
_cell.angle_beta   90.00
_cell.angle_gamma   90.00
#
_symmetry.space_group_name_H-M   'P 1'
#
loop_
_entity.id
_entity.type
_entity.pdbx_description
1 polymer ?
#
loop_
_entity_poly.entity_id
_entity_poly.type
_entity_poly.pdbx_seq_one_letter_code
_entity_poly.pdbx_strand_id
1 'polypeptide(L)'
;MSNITVFNSAKVPAFVANAELSETTLALAGGPASGPGVKRVSIKGGVFRLVAGGKEIANIEDRHLDVIVVKAAPKVSRIFYAGKYDKDAPGAAPDCWSNDGETPDKSIKDPQAATCAKCPQNIAGSGNGNSRACRYQQRLAVVLANNP
;
A
#
# COMPACT_ATOMS: atom_id res chain seq x y z
N MET A 1 -15.53 11.04 44.34
CA MET A 1 -16.10 11.33 43.01
C MET A 1 -14.95 11.49 42.04
N SER A 2 -14.70 10.50 41.19
CA SER A 2 -13.56 10.52 40.27
C SER A 2 -13.90 11.39 39.06
N ASN A 3 -13.12 12.47 38.87
CA ASN A 3 -13.26 13.39 37.76
C ASN A 3 -12.68 12.72 36.51
N ILE A 4 -13.54 12.06 35.71
CA ILE A 4 -13.14 11.52 34.42
C ILE A 4 -13.33 12.64 33.39
N THR A 5 -12.23 13.17 32.87
CA THR A 5 -12.26 14.16 31.79
C THR A 5 -12.21 13.44 30.45
N VAL A 6 -13.19 13.70 29.61
CA VAL A 6 -13.26 13.13 28.25
C VAL A 6 -12.23 13.82 27.38
N PHE A 7 -11.37 13.05 26.72
CA PHE A 7 -10.40 13.59 25.78
C PHE A 7 -11.11 14.30 24.62
N ASN A 8 -10.83 15.60 24.47
CA ASN A 8 -11.36 16.42 23.39
C ASN A 8 -10.32 16.54 22.27
N SER A 9 -10.52 15.81 21.18
CA SER A 9 -9.64 15.78 20.01
C SER A 9 -9.46 17.12 19.31
N ALA A 10 -10.32 18.12 19.58
CA ALA A 10 -10.17 19.48 19.06
C ALA A 10 -9.27 20.39 19.92
N LYS A 11 -8.81 19.92 21.09
CA LYS A 11 -7.90 20.66 21.99
C LYS A 11 -6.65 19.86 22.33
N VAL A 12 -5.95 19.40 21.30
CA VAL A 12 -4.62 18.77 21.48
C VAL A 12 -3.55 19.85 21.66
N PRO A 13 -2.66 19.72 22.66
CA PRO A 13 -1.51 20.61 22.82
C PRO A 13 -0.64 20.67 21.56
N ALA A 14 -0.02 21.82 21.30
CA ALA A 14 0.75 22.09 20.07
C ALA A 14 1.89 21.08 19.81
N PHE A 15 2.45 20.47 20.86
CA PHE A 15 3.48 19.43 20.73
C PHE A 15 2.92 18.10 20.19
N VAL A 16 1.63 17.81 20.42
CA VAL A 16 0.93 16.62 19.91
C VAL A 16 0.39 16.88 18.51
N ALA A 17 -0.09 18.11 18.25
CA ALA A 17 -0.60 18.51 16.94
C ALA A 17 0.45 18.42 15.83
N ASN A 18 1.73 18.61 16.17
CA ASN A 18 2.88 18.51 15.26
C ASN A 18 3.79 17.32 15.58
N ALA A 19 3.38 16.40 16.45
CA ALA A 19 4.18 15.21 16.74
C ALA A 19 4.25 14.36 15.46
N GLU A 20 5.47 14.11 14.98
CA GLU A 20 5.67 13.06 13.99
C GLU A 20 5.18 11.74 14.59
N LEU A 21 4.22 11.11 13.92
CA LEU A 21 3.65 9.85 14.37
C LEU A 21 4.77 8.82 14.44
N SER A 22 4.92 8.16 15.60
CA SER A 22 5.89 7.09 15.75
C SER A 22 5.63 5.98 14.72
N GLU A 23 6.66 5.24 14.33
CA GLU A 23 6.52 4.11 13.40
C GLU A 23 5.45 3.11 13.85
N THR A 24 5.35 2.88 15.16
CA THR A 24 4.30 2.05 15.78
C THR A 24 2.91 2.65 15.62
N THR A 25 2.76 3.97 15.74
CA THR A 25 1.48 4.66 15.57
C THR A 25 1.05 4.67 14.10
N LEU A 26 1.98 4.88 13.17
CA LEU A 26 1.72 4.77 11.72
C LEU A 26 1.32 3.35 11.31
N ALA A 27 1.97 2.33 11.88
CA ALA A 27 1.64 0.94 11.65
C ALA A 27 0.26 0.56 12.21
N LEU A 28 -0.12 1.11 13.38
CA LEU A 28 -1.44 0.88 13.98
C LEU A 28 -2.55 1.71 13.34
N ALA A 29 -2.24 2.89 12.81
CA ALA A 29 -3.21 3.82 12.23
C ALA A 29 -3.82 3.34 10.90
N GLY A 30 -3.37 2.21 10.36
CA GLY A 30 -4.02 1.57 9.21
C GLY A 30 -4.08 2.46 7.97
N GLY A 31 -3.13 3.39 7.81
CA GLY A 31 -3.01 4.24 6.63
C GLY A 31 -2.97 3.40 5.35
N PRO A 32 -3.34 3.98 4.19
CA PRO A 32 -3.50 3.25 2.93
C PRO A 32 -2.29 2.32 2.72
N ALA A 33 -2.53 1.11 2.23
CA ALA A 33 -1.52 0.05 2.07
C ALA A 33 -0.32 0.41 1.15
N SER A 34 -0.24 1.67 0.72
CA SER A 34 0.80 2.29 -0.09
C SER A 34 1.34 3.61 0.49
N GLY A 35 1.07 3.93 1.76
CA GLY A 35 1.50 5.17 2.41
C GLY A 35 2.94 5.14 2.97
N PRO A 36 3.53 6.32 3.29
CA PRO A 36 4.92 6.45 3.74
C PRO A 36 5.30 5.69 5.02
N GLY A 37 4.32 5.18 5.79
CA GLY A 37 4.55 4.45 7.04
C GLY A 37 4.45 2.92 6.96
N VAL A 38 4.19 2.34 5.78
CA VAL A 38 3.87 0.91 5.67
C VAL A 38 5.14 0.07 5.55
N LYS A 39 5.28 -0.96 6.41
CA LYS A 39 6.31 -1.99 6.26
C LYS A 39 6.01 -2.83 5.02
N ARG A 40 6.96 -2.95 4.09
CA ARG A 40 6.78 -3.72 2.85
C ARG A 40 8.06 -4.43 2.42
N VAL A 41 7.88 -5.50 1.67
CA VAL A 41 8.97 -6.19 0.97
C VAL A 41 9.04 -5.67 -0.46
N SER A 42 10.20 -5.19 -0.87
CA SER A 42 10.50 -4.76 -2.24
C SER A 42 11.42 -5.77 -2.91
N ILE A 43 11.26 -5.97 -4.22
CA ILE A 43 12.14 -6.81 -5.05
C ILE A 43 13.05 -5.98 -5.96
N LYS A 44 13.19 -4.67 -5.66
CA LYS A 44 13.97 -3.74 -6.48
C LYS A 44 15.44 -4.20 -6.53
N GLY A 45 15.97 -4.29 -7.74
CA GLY A 45 17.36 -4.73 -7.97
C GLY A 45 17.57 -6.25 -7.90
N GLY A 46 16.49 -7.05 -7.93
CA GLY A 46 16.59 -8.52 -7.94
C GLY A 46 16.91 -9.15 -6.59
N VAL A 47 16.83 -8.37 -5.51
CA VAL A 47 17.03 -8.80 -4.12
C VAL A 47 15.84 -8.38 -3.28
N PHE A 48 15.57 -9.10 -2.19
CA PHE A 48 14.50 -8.73 -1.27
C PHE A 48 14.99 -7.61 -0.35
N ARG A 49 14.27 -6.48 -0.33
CA ARG A 49 14.56 -5.32 0.51
C ARG A 49 13.41 -5.12 1.47
N LEU A 50 13.70 -5.12 2.76
CA LEU A 50 12.75 -4.77 3.80
C LEU A 50 12.72 -3.25 3.91
N VAL A 51 11.54 -2.67 3.72
CA VAL A 51 11.31 -1.23 3.77
C VAL A 51 10.37 -0.92 4.91
N ALA A 52 10.76 0.02 5.78
CA ALA A 52 9.91 0.57 6.84
C ALA A 52 10.01 2.09 6.82
N GLY A 53 8.88 2.80 6.94
CA GLY A 53 8.89 4.27 6.93
C GLY A 53 9.46 4.89 5.64
N GLY A 54 9.37 4.18 4.51
CA GLY A 54 9.98 4.59 3.24
C GLY A 54 11.50 4.41 3.15
N LYS A 55 12.16 3.94 4.21
CA LYS A 55 13.60 3.65 4.25
C LYS A 55 13.85 2.15 4.15
N GLU A 56 14.90 1.78 3.43
CA GLU A 56 15.39 0.41 3.45
C GLU A 56 16.08 0.14 4.79
N ILE A 57 15.61 -0.89 5.49
CA ILE A 57 16.14 -1.29 6.81
C ILE A 57 17.03 -2.53 6.72
N ALA A 58 16.84 -3.35 5.70
CA ALA A 58 17.66 -4.53 5.42
C ALA A 58 17.48 -4.99 3.97
N ASN A 59 18.48 -5.68 3.44
CA ASN A 59 18.41 -6.43 2.20
C ASN A 59 18.80 -7.91 2.44
N ILE A 60 18.15 -8.80 1.69
CA ILE A 60 18.41 -10.24 1.67
C ILE A 60 18.79 -10.56 0.23
N GLU A 61 20.07 -10.89 0.03
CA GLU A 61 20.66 -11.16 -1.28
C GLU A 61 20.32 -12.55 -1.82
N ASP A 62 19.90 -13.45 -0.93
CA ASP A 62 19.36 -14.74 -1.33
C ASP A 62 18.16 -14.57 -2.26
N ARG A 63 18.13 -15.39 -3.31
CA ARG A 63 17.04 -15.36 -4.34
C ARG A 63 15.72 -15.95 -3.85
N HIS A 64 15.60 -16.21 -2.55
CA HIS A 64 14.41 -16.73 -1.89
C HIS A 64 14.24 -16.02 -0.55
N LEU A 65 12.99 -15.97 -0.08
CA LEU A 65 12.63 -15.40 1.21
C LEU A 65 11.56 -16.28 1.83
N ASP A 66 11.90 -16.93 2.94
CA ASP A 66 10.95 -17.75 3.69
C ASP A 66 10.05 -16.84 4.54
N VAL A 67 8.74 -16.97 4.33
CA VAL A 67 7.74 -16.16 5.00
C VAL A 67 6.59 -17.01 5.51
N ILE A 68 5.99 -16.58 6.61
CA ILE A 68 4.71 -17.10 7.09
C ILE A 68 3.63 -16.09 6.69
N VAL A 69 2.63 -16.55 5.93
CA VAL A 69 1.49 -15.73 5.54
C VAL A 69 0.49 -15.70 6.68
N VAL A 70 0.37 -14.56 7.37
CA VAL A 70 -0.53 -14.41 8.51
C VAL A 70 -1.93 -13.96 8.09
N LYS A 71 -2.05 -13.24 6.97
CA LYS A 71 -3.33 -12.77 6.47
C LYS A 71 -3.25 -12.45 4.98
N ALA A 72 -4.35 -12.71 4.29
CA ALA A 72 -4.56 -12.27 2.92
C ALA A 72 -5.72 -11.27 2.88
N ALA A 73 -5.66 -10.28 1.99
CA ALA A 73 -6.80 -9.44 1.70
C ALA A 73 -7.96 -10.31 1.17
N PRO A 74 -9.20 -10.12 1.64
CA PRO A 74 -10.33 -10.98 1.27
C PRO A 74 -10.76 -10.80 -0.19
N LYS A 75 -10.42 -9.67 -0.79
CA LYS A 75 -10.69 -9.35 -2.20
C LYS A 75 -9.41 -8.93 -2.89
N VAL A 76 -9.36 -9.14 -4.21
CA VAL A 76 -8.23 -8.80 -5.05
C VAL A 76 -8.30 -7.31 -5.39
N SER A 77 -7.29 -6.56 -4.97
CA SER A 77 -7.17 -5.13 -5.25
C SER A 77 -6.81 -4.87 -6.72
N ARG A 78 -7.02 -3.63 -7.17
CA ARG A 78 -6.72 -3.16 -8.52
C ARG A 78 -5.78 -1.98 -8.48
N ILE A 79 -4.86 -1.91 -9.44
CA ILE A 79 -3.96 -0.78 -9.61
C ILE A 79 -3.73 -0.47 -11.08
N PHE A 80 -3.80 0.80 -11.45
CA PHE A 80 -3.58 1.29 -12.80
C PHE A 80 -2.59 2.45 -12.77
N TYR A 81 -1.64 2.39 -13.69
CA TYR A 81 -0.67 3.44 -13.99
C TYR A 81 -0.80 3.78 -15.47
N ALA A 82 -1.06 5.03 -15.79
CA ALA A 82 -1.11 5.55 -17.15
C ALA A 82 0.30 5.67 -17.75
N GLY A 83 1.27 6.03 -16.90
CA GLY A 83 2.68 6.08 -17.27
C GLY A 83 3.29 4.70 -17.48
N LYS A 84 4.29 4.61 -18.36
CA LYS A 84 5.15 3.43 -18.46
C LYS A 84 6.03 3.34 -17.21
N TYR A 85 6.37 2.11 -16.83
CA TYR A 85 7.29 1.88 -15.71
C TYR A 85 8.66 2.47 -16.05
N ASP A 86 9.15 3.33 -15.17
CA ASP A 86 10.50 3.86 -15.19
C ASP A 86 11.21 3.43 -13.89
N LYS A 87 12.40 2.84 -14.04
CA LYS A 87 13.20 2.30 -12.93
C LYS A 87 13.90 3.41 -12.12
N ASP A 88 14.15 4.55 -12.76
CA ASP A 88 14.92 5.67 -12.22
C ASP A 88 13.99 6.80 -11.70
N ALA A 89 12.72 6.81 -12.14
CA ALA A 89 11.73 7.75 -11.64
C ALA A 89 11.40 7.53 -10.15
N PRO A 90 11.11 8.60 -9.40
CA PRO A 90 10.53 8.47 -8.07
C PRO A 90 9.21 7.70 -8.16
N GLY A 91 8.91 6.89 -7.14
CA GLY A 91 7.72 6.04 -7.13
C GLY A 91 6.45 6.87 -7.29
N ALA A 92 5.82 6.78 -8.46
CA ALA A 92 4.57 7.47 -8.73
C ALA A 92 3.41 6.81 -7.99
N ALA A 93 2.48 7.63 -7.49
CA ALA A 93 1.19 7.13 -7.08
C ALA A 93 0.42 6.61 -8.31
N PRO A 94 -0.41 5.57 -8.15
CA PRO A 94 -1.25 5.10 -9.24
C PRO A 94 -2.29 6.15 -9.63
N ASP A 95 -2.55 6.28 -10.93
CA ASP A 95 -3.61 7.14 -11.47
C ASP A 95 -5.00 6.67 -11.01
N CYS A 96 -5.17 5.35 -10.85
CA CYS A 96 -6.40 4.78 -10.31
C CYS A 96 -6.13 3.47 -9.58
N TRP A 97 -6.86 3.22 -8.49
CA TRP A 97 -6.70 2.02 -7.68
C TRP A 97 -8.00 1.66 -6.95
N SER A 98 -8.09 0.42 -6.47
CA SER A 98 -9.23 -0.07 -5.69
C SER A 98 -8.76 -1.11 -4.69
N ASN A 99 -9.20 -1.02 -3.44
CA ASN A 99 -8.84 -1.98 -2.40
C ASN A 99 -9.61 -3.30 -2.52
N ASP A 100 -10.86 -3.25 -2.97
CA ASP A 100 -11.77 -4.39 -3.08
C ASP A 100 -11.89 -4.93 -4.51
N GLY A 101 -11.41 -4.16 -5.49
CA GLY A 101 -11.52 -4.48 -6.91
C GLY A 101 -12.93 -4.34 -7.49
N GLU A 102 -13.83 -3.65 -6.80
CA GLU A 102 -15.20 -3.39 -7.22
C GLU A 102 -15.39 -1.93 -7.66
N THR A 103 -14.94 -0.98 -6.84
CA THR A 103 -15.03 0.46 -7.12
C THR A 103 -13.70 1.15 -6.89
N PRO A 104 -13.35 2.18 -7.69
CA PRO A 104 -12.19 3.02 -7.39
C PRO A 104 -12.26 3.63 -5.99
N ASP A 105 -11.11 3.83 -5.37
CA ASP A 105 -11.05 4.55 -4.11
C ASP A 105 -11.57 5.99 -4.25
N LYS A 106 -12.25 6.48 -3.22
CA LYS A 106 -12.87 7.81 -3.20
C LYS A 106 -11.87 8.96 -3.27
N SER A 107 -10.60 8.71 -2.93
CA SER A 107 -9.55 9.72 -2.99
C SER A 107 -9.03 9.99 -4.41
N ILE A 108 -9.46 9.21 -5.41
CA ILE A 108 -9.03 9.35 -6.80
C ILE A 108 -9.82 10.47 -7.48
N LYS A 109 -9.10 11.45 -8.02
CA LYS A 109 -9.68 12.61 -8.73
C LYS A 109 -10.30 12.20 -10.07
N ASP A 110 -9.57 11.37 -10.83
CA ASP A 110 -9.91 10.98 -12.20
C ASP A 110 -10.06 9.46 -12.32
N PRO A 111 -11.14 8.87 -11.77
CA PRO A 111 -11.35 7.43 -11.82
C PRO A 111 -11.57 6.94 -13.26
N GLN A 112 -10.98 5.78 -13.60
CA GLN A 112 -11.07 5.23 -14.97
C GLN A 112 -12.47 4.71 -15.34
N ALA A 113 -13.32 4.44 -14.35
CA ALA A 113 -14.73 4.08 -14.52
C ALA A 113 -15.45 4.10 -13.16
N ALA A 114 -16.79 4.12 -13.15
CA ALA A 114 -17.58 4.02 -11.92
C ALA A 114 -17.41 2.68 -11.17
N THR A 115 -17.13 1.59 -11.90
CA THR A 115 -16.87 0.26 -11.33
C THR A 115 -15.70 -0.39 -12.06
N CYS A 116 -14.89 -1.18 -11.35
CA CYS A 116 -13.76 -1.90 -11.93
C CYS A 116 -14.19 -2.94 -12.98
N ALA A 117 -15.42 -3.48 -12.87
CA ALA A 117 -15.98 -4.40 -13.85
C ALA A 117 -16.20 -3.76 -15.23
N LYS A 118 -16.56 -2.47 -15.27
CA LYS A 118 -16.80 -1.71 -16.51
C LYS A 118 -15.59 -0.88 -16.96
N CYS A 119 -14.43 -1.07 -16.33
CA CYS A 119 -13.25 -0.26 -16.59
C CYS A 119 -12.60 -0.63 -17.94
N PRO A 120 -12.33 0.35 -18.84
CA PRO A 120 -11.65 0.08 -20.10
C PRO A 120 -10.23 -0.49 -19.89
N GLN A 121 -9.57 -0.06 -18.81
CA GLN A 121 -8.25 -0.56 -18.42
C GLN A 121 -8.28 -2.00 -17.88
N ASN A 122 -9.46 -2.58 -17.66
CA ASN A 122 -9.63 -3.97 -17.25
C ASN A 122 -9.95 -4.90 -18.43
N ILE A 123 -9.98 -4.42 -19.67
CA ILE A 123 -10.21 -5.27 -20.84
C ILE A 123 -8.92 -6.05 -21.17
N ALA A 124 -9.04 -7.33 -21.52
CA ALA A 124 -7.88 -8.12 -21.96
C ALA A 124 -7.25 -7.47 -23.21
N GLY A 125 -5.94 -7.26 -23.19
CA GLY A 125 -5.22 -6.54 -24.26
C GLY A 125 -5.17 -5.02 -24.08
N SER A 126 -5.76 -4.45 -23.02
CA SER A 126 -5.58 -3.02 -22.68
C SER A 126 -4.16 -2.69 -22.21
N GLY A 127 -3.43 -3.69 -21.68
CA GLY A 127 -2.08 -3.54 -21.17
C GLY A 127 -1.01 -3.86 -22.21
N ASN A 128 0.22 -4.12 -21.74
CA ASN A 128 1.29 -4.55 -22.63
C ASN A 128 1.05 -6.01 -23.10
N GLY A 129 1.14 -6.26 -24.40
CA GLY A 129 0.78 -7.55 -24.99
C GLY A 129 -0.67 -7.93 -24.69
N ASN A 130 -0.91 -9.17 -24.25
CA ASN A 130 -2.27 -9.65 -23.94
C ASN A 130 -2.72 -9.37 -22.49
N SER A 131 -1.98 -8.53 -21.76
CA SER A 131 -2.29 -8.21 -20.36
C SER A 131 -3.40 -7.16 -20.21
N ARG A 132 -3.82 -6.91 -18.97
CA ARG A 132 -4.73 -5.81 -18.61
C ARG A 132 -3.91 -4.66 -18.05
N ALA A 133 -4.21 -3.43 -18.44
CA ALA A 133 -3.51 -2.25 -17.94
C ALA A 133 -3.78 -2.04 -16.44
N CYS A 134 -5.02 -2.27 -16.01
CA CYS A 134 -5.42 -2.32 -14.61
C CYS A 134 -5.09 -3.69 -14.03
N ARG A 135 -3.98 -3.75 -13.28
CA ARG A 135 -3.39 -4.98 -12.76
C ARG A 135 -4.17 -5.46 -11.53
N TYR A 136 -4.25 -6.79 -11.41
CA TYR A 136 -4.71 -7.44 -10.19
C TYR A 136 -3.58 -7.48 -9.17
N GLN A 137 -3.90 -7.21 -7.91
CA GLN A 137 -2.96 -7.33 -6.81
C GLN A 137 -3.60 -8.05 -5.62
N GLN A 138 -3.04 -9.21 -5.26
CA GLN A 138 -3.33 -9.87 -4.01
C GLN A 138 -2.38 -9.31 -2.94
N ARG A 139 -2.95 -8.67 -1.91
CA ARG A 139 -2.16 -8.15 -0.79
C ARG A 139 -2.07 -9.19 0.31
N LEU A 140 -0.85 -9.46 0.75
CA LEU A 140 -0.55 -10.43 1.79
C LEU A 140 0.17 -9.72 2.94
N ALA A 141 -0.21 -10.06 4.17
CA ALA A 141 0.58 -9.76 5.36
C ALA A 141 1.43 -10.99 5.66
N VAL A 142 2.72 -10.74 5.83
CA VAL A 142 3.73 -11.78 6.02
C VAL A 142 4.64 -11.42 7.19
N VAL A 143 5.14 -12.45 7.87
CA VAL A 143 6.24 -12.37 8.84
C VAL A 143 7.40 -13.22 8.34
N LEU A 144 8.63 -12.90 8.75
CA LEU A 144 9.81 -13.66 8.32
C LEU A 144 9.85 -14.99 9.07
N ALA A 145 10.17 -16.09 8.40
CA ALA A 145 10.15 -17.41 9.04
C ALA A 145 11.13 -17.52 10.22
N ASN A 146 12.26 -16.81 10.16
CA ASN A 146 13.25 -16.75 11.23
C ASN A 146 12.92 -15.74 12.35
N ASN A 147 11.87 -14.95 12.19
CA ASN A 147 11.40 -13.97 13.17
C ASN A 147 9.86 -13.83 13.08
N PRO A 148 9.13 -14.86 13.53
CA PRO A 148 7.67 -14.97 13.36
C PRO A 148 6.87 -13.95 14.16
#